data_AF-A0A972K3E5-F1
#
_entry.id   AF-A0A972K3E5-F1
#
_cell.length_a   1.000
_cell.length_b   1.000
_cell.length_c   1.000
_cell.angle_alpha   90.00
_cell.angle_beta   90.00
_cell.angle_gamma   90.00
#
_symmetry.space_group_name_H-M   'P 1'
#
loop_
_entity.id
_entity.type
_entity.pdbx_description
1 polymer ?
#
loop_
_entity_poly.entity_id
_entity_poly.type
_entity_poly.pdbx_seq_one_letter_code
_entity_poly.pdbx_strand_id
1 'polypeptide(L)'
;MAVIRVPLDQSTIQSGVNAAKTGDVVLVQKGIYKEVVHITNSFIRIVAEDRNEAILEGNSLLSNAFLLDHSTDVEISGFRIKNYALNGIFVHSGGHNRLLENLIESNGLHGISLASNSNFIWKNNVIQNSLGGIAIHGNDNFTVDNEISGNGSDGVAVFSGTHNTLLGNMVLRNTGSSGFSILGPSTLIYENELRSNHWGIVLYNEEDFANTGITDNNEAVNNTSKGITLFRNSTSATESHGELTSENKSVQYRNIVNELLERVQQTLDQVPDRQRTSQEASLMVIKLYFESLQPPL
;
A
#
# COMPACT_ATOMS: atom_id res chain seq x y z
N MET A 1 2.20 -26.71 8.95
CA MET A 1 2.75 -25.44 9.42
C MET A 1 4.04 -25.73 10.17
N ALA A 2 5.16 -25.56 9.47
CA ALA A 2 6.50 -25.56 10.00
C ALA A 2 7.05 -24.13 10.06
N VAL A 3 8.07 -23.92 10.89
CA VAL A 3 8.88 -22.70 10.89
C VAL A 3 10.24 -23.04 10.29
N ILE A 4 10.60 -22.36 9.21
CA ILE A 4 11.89 -22.47 8.53
C ILE A 4 12.70 -21.23 8.91
N ARG A 5 13.75 -21.41 9.70
CA ARG A 5 14.56 -20.30 10.20
C ARG A 5 15.68 -19.98 9.23
N VAL A 6 15.89 -18.69 8.97
CA VAL A 6 16.99 -18.19 8.14
C VAL A 6 17.86 -17.29 9.01
N PRO A 7 19.17 -17.56 9.17
CA PRO A 7 19.99 -18.48 8.37
C PRO A 7 20.11 -19.91 8.95
N LEU A 8 19.41 -20.25 10.04
CA LEU A 8 19.69 -21.46 10.83
C LEU A 8 19.32 -22.78 10.12
N ASP A 9 18.15 -22.87 9.49
CA ASP A 9 17.67 -24.05 8.76
C ASP A 9 17.94 -23.93 7.25
N GLN A 10 17.97 -22.71 6.72
CA GLN A 10 18.30 -22.38 5.33
C GLN A 10 19.23 -21.17 5.28
N SER A 11 20.26 -21.20 4.43
CA SER A 11 21.31 -20.15 4.42
C SER A 11 20.87 -18.81 3.83
N THR A 12 19.78 -18.78 3.05
CA THR A 12 19.25 -17.58 2.39
C THR A 12 17.73 -17.53 2.52
N ILE A 13 17.16 -16.34 2.35
CA ILE A 13 15.70 -16.15 2.39
C ILE A 13 15.07 -16.91 1.22
N GLN A 14 15.65 -16.84 0.03
CA GLN A 14 15.17 -17.59 -1.14
C GLN A 14 15.14 -19.11 -0.89
N SER A 15 16.17 -19.67 -0.25
CA SER A 15 16.16 -21.11 0.09
C SER A 15 15.09 -21.44 1.13
N GLY A 16 14.83 -20.53 2.08
CA GLY A 16 13.68 -20.59 2.98
C GLY A 16 12.35 -20.64 2.25
N VAL A 17 12.13 -19.72 1.31
CA VAL A 17 10.92 -19.65 0.47
C VAL A 17 10.76 -20.91 -0.39
N ASN A 18 11.84 -21.39 -1.00
CA ASN A 18 11.82 -22.60 -1.83
C ASN A 18 11.43 -23.86 -1.02
N ALA A 19 11.81 -23.91 0.25
CA ALA A 19 11.50 -25.03 1.14
C ALA A 19 10.07 -24.94 1.75
N ALA A 20 9.48 -23.74 1.78
CA ALA A 20 8.20 -23.48 2.42
C ALA A 20 7.02 -24.08 1.64
N LYS A 21 6.11 -24.73 2.38
CA LYS A 21 4.83 -25.22 1.87
C LYS A 21 3.69 -24.36 2.40
N THR A 22 2.49 -24.54 1.84
CA THR A 22 1.27 -23.88 2.30
C THR A 22 1.12 -23.93 3.83
N GLY A 23 0.96 -22.75 4.42
CA GLY A 23 0.81 -22.52 5.85
C GLY A 23 2.12 -22.32 6.61
N ASP A 24 3.29 -22.57 6.00
CA ASP A 24 4.58 -22.45 6.67
C ASP A 24 5.01 -20.99 6.87
N VAL A 25 5.96 -20.81 7.80
CA VAL A 25 6.59 -19.52 8.11
C VAL A 25 8.07 -19.60 7.82
N VAL A 26 8.57 -18.68 6.99
CA VAL A 26 10.00 -18.39 6.84
C VAL A 26 10.34 -17.29 7.83
N LEU A 27 10.96 -17.66 8.96
CA LEU A 27 11.35 -16.73 10.03
C LEU A 27 12.80 -16.29 9.82
N VAL A 28 13.01 -15.01 9.52
CA VAL A 28 14.31 -14.46 9.15
C VAL A 28 14.90 -13.69 10.32
N GLN A 29 16.04 -14.15 10.82
CA GLN A 29 16.75 -13.53 11.92
C GLN A 29 17.46 -12.25 11.46
N LYS A 30 17.94 -11.47 12.42
CA LYS A 30 18.76 -10.28 12.12
C LYS A 30 19.95 -10.62 11.23
N GLY A 31 20.21 -9.78 10.24
CA GLY A 31 21.28 -10.01 9.28
C GLY A 31 21.15 -9.15 8.04
N ILE A 32 22.19 -9.18 7.20
CA ILE A 32 22.18 -8.52 5.88
C ILE A 32 22.11 -9.60 4.81
N TYR A 33 21.05 -9.56 4.02
CA TYR A 33 20.72 -10.49 2.95
C TYR A 33 20.85 -9.76 1.62
N LYS A 34 21.82 -10.17 0.81
CA LYS A 34 22.13 -9.57 -0.49
C LYS A 34 21.61 -10.46 -1.61
N GLU A 35 20.29 -10.57 -1.71
CA GLU A 35 19.62 -11.45 -2.64
C GLU A 35 18.35 -10.81 -3.22
N VAL A 36 17.83 -11.41 -4.29
CA VAL A 36 16.47 -11.18 -4.78
C VAL A 36 15.64 -12.38 -4.34
N VAL A 37 14.50 -12.13 -3.72
CA VAL A 37 13.57 -13.17 -3.25
C VAL A 37 12.39 -13.24 -4.22
N HIS A 38 12.44 -14.24 -5.10
CA HIS A 38 11.36 -14.62 -5.99
C HIS A 38 10.39 -15.54 -5.27
N ILE A 39 9.13 -15.12 -5.21
CA ILE A 39 8.05 -15.85 -4.54
C ILE A 39 7.05 -16.27 -5.61
N THR A 40 6.93 -17.57 -5.79
CA THR A 40 5.92 -18.22 -6.66
C THR A 40 5.00 -19.16 -5.86
N ASN A 41 5.24 -19.26 -4.54
CA ASN A 41 4.45 -20.06 -3.62
C ASN A 41 3.34 -19.20 -3.02
N SER A 42 2.20 -19.82 -2.70
CA SER A 42 1.06 -19.15 -2.06
C SER A 42 0.87 -19.62 -0.62
N PHE A 43 0.19 -18.82 0.19
CA PHE A 43 -0.18 -19.13 1.59
C PHE A 43 1.01 -19.32 2.53
N ILE A 44 2.09 -18.57 2.34
CA ILE A 44 3.26 -18.61 3.23
C ILE A 44 3.46 -17.27 3.90
N ARG A 45 4.15 -17.27 5.04
CA ARG A 45 4.54 -16.04 5.72
C ARG A 45 6.05 -15.92 5.72
N ILE A 46 6.58 -14.77 5.35
CA ILE A 46 7.99 -14.43 5.36
C ILE A 46 8.12 -13.26 6.34
N VAL A 47 8.74 -13.50 7.50
CA VAL A 47 8.66 -12.60 8.64
C VAL A 47 10.04 -12.38 9.22
N ALA A 48 10.44 -11.12 9.38
CA ALA A 48 11.60 -10.75 10.16
C ALA A 48 11.33 -11.01 11.65
N GLU A 49 12.23 -11.73 12.34
CA GLU A 49 12.12 -12.04 13.77
C GLU A 49 12.11 -10.76 14.62
N ASP A 50 13.01 -9.83 14.29
CA ASP A 50 13.11 -8.51 14.89
C ASP A 50 12.85 -7.44 13.81
N ARG A 51 11.93 -6.51 14.09
CA ARG A 51 11.52 -5.48 13.12
C ARG A 51 12.71 -4.64 12.67
N ASN A 52 12.88 -4.51 11.36
CA ASN A 52 13.94 -3.78 10.65
C ASN A 52 15.38 -4.33 10.81
N GLU A 53 15.57 -5.46 11.51
CA GLU A 53 16.89 -6.05 11.75
C GLU A 53 17.26 -7.11 10.70
N ALA A 54 16.29 -7.68 9.98
CA ALA A 54 16.53 -8.44 8.76
C ALA A 54 16.55 -7.48 7.56
N ILE A 55 17.75 -7.21 7.04
CA ILE A 55 18.01 -6.19 6.02
C ILE A 55 18.21 -6.85 4.66
N LEU A 56 17.32 -6.59 3.70
CA LEU A 56 17.56 -6.85 2.29
C LEU A 56 18.31 -5.67 1.66
N GLU A 57 19.49 -5.93 1.07
CA GLU A 57 20.41 -4.92 0.56
C GLU A 57 20.79 -5.19 -0.91
N GLY A 58 20.26 -4.36 -1.81
CA GLY A 58 20.43 -4.51 -3.25
C GLY A 58 21.71 -3.91 -3.85
N ASN A 59 22.44 -3.06 -3.11
CA ASN A 59 23.64 -2.32 -3.56
C ASN A 59 23.46 -1.58 -4.91
N SER A 60 22.24 -1.18 -5.24
CA SER A 60 21.80 -0.59 -6.52
C SER A 60 22.07 -1.46 -7.75
N LEU A 61 22.29 -2.77 -7.56
CA LEU A 61 22.60 -3.74 -8.62
C LEU A 61 21.52 -4.81 -8.79
N LEU A 62 20.93 -5.24 -7.67
CA LEU A 62 19.86 -6.24 -7.69
C LEU A 62 18.54 -5.61 -8.11
N SER A 63 17.67 -6.37 -8.78
CA SER A 63 16.44 -5.87 -9.39
C SER A 63 15.40 -5.41 -8.36
N ASN A 64 14.46 -6.27 -7.96
CA ASN A 64 13.53 -6.01 -6.84
C ASN A 64 13.99 -6.78 -5.61
N ALA A 65 13.66 -6.37 -4.39
CA ALA A 65 14.00 -7.16 -3.20
C ALA A 65 13.11 -8.39 -3.08
N PHE A 66 11.80 -8.16 -3.10
CA PHE A 66 10.79 -9.19 -3.19
C PHE A 66 10.05 -9.08 -4.52
N LEU A 67 9.99 -10.17 -5.27
CA LEU A 67 9.18 -10.31 -6.46
C LEU A 67 8.13 -11.40 -6.24
N LEU A 68 6.88 -11.01 -6.07
CA LEU A 68 5.75 -11.94 -6.01
C LEU A 68 5.19 -12.10 -7.42
N ASP A 69 5.22 -13.32 -7.92
CA ASP A 69 4.68 -13.67 -9.24
C ASP A 69 3.74 -14.86 -9.11
N HIS A 70 2.49 -14.69 -9.56
CA HIS A 70 1.40 -15.65 -9.45
C HIS A 70 1.15 -16.15 -8.02
N SER A 71 1.42 -15.30 -7.01
CA SER A 71 1.37 -15.67 -5.59
C SER A 71 0.19 -15.04 -4.88
N THR A 72 -0.46 -15.82 -4.02
CA THR A 72 -1.66 -15.42 -3.28
C THR A 72 -1.49 -15.67 -1.77
N ASP A 73 -2.03 -14.77 -0.93
CA ASP A 73 -1.95 -14.85 0.53
C ASP A 73 -0.53 -15.00 1.09
N VAL A 74 0.43 -14.33 0.47
CA VAL A 74 1.79 -14.23 1.00
C VAL A 74 1.87 -13.06 1.97
N GLU A 75 2.49 -13.26 3.13
CA GLU A 75 2.84 -12.20 4.08
C GLU A 75 4.32 -11.86 3.97
N ILE A 76 4.66 -10.58 3.88
CA ILE A 76 6.03 -10.06 4.01
C ILE A 76 6.00 -9.02 5.12
N SER A 77 6.64 -9.34 6.24
CA SER A 77 6.52 -8.54 7.46
C SER A 77 7.84 -8.18 8.12
N GLY A 78 7.98 -6.91 8.51
CA GLY A 78 9.02 -6.42 9.42
C GLY A 78 10.42 -6.27 8.84
N PHE A 79 10.60 -6.35 7.53
CA PHE A 79 11.93 -6.22 6.90
C PHE A 79 12.37 -4.77 6.76
N ARG A 80 13.70 -4.55 6.73
CA ARG A 80 14.30 -3.35 6.15
C ARG A 80 14.76 -3.68 4.73
N ILE A 81 14.26 -2.97 3.73
CA ILE A 81 14.50 -3.23 2.31
C ILE A 81 15.11 -1.99 1.68
N LYS A 82 16.33 -2.09 1.14
CA LYS A 82 17.02 -0.92 0.62
C LYS A 82 17.96 -1.14 -0.56
N ASN A 83 18.16 -0.04 -1.29
CA ASN A 83 19.11 0.09 -2.39
C ASN A 83 18.92 -0.98 -3.49
N TYR A 84 17.69 -1.31 -3.86
CA TYR A 84 17.45 -2.11 -5.05
C TYR A 84 17.43 -1.22 -6.29
N ALA A 85 17.86 -1.73 -7.45
CA ALA A 85 17.92 -0.99 -8.70
C ALA A 85 16.50 -0.67 -9.24
N LEU A 86 15.53 -1.52 -8.93
CA LEU A 86 14.12 -1.34 -9.28
C LEU A 86 13.32 -1.01 -8.01
N ASN A 87 12.34 -1.85 -7.66
CA ASN A 87 11.45 -1.60 -6.54
C ASN A 87 11.92 -2.32 -5.27
N GLY A 88 11.49 -1.84 -4.10
CA GLY A 88 11.65 -2.61 -2.87
C GLY A 88 10.83 -3.90 -2.93
N ILE A 89 9.52 -3.78 -3.11
CA ILE A 89 8.60 -4.91 -3.28
C ILE A 89 7.83 -4.74 -4.59
N PHE A 90 7.83 -5.75 -5.45
CA PHE A 90 7.00 -5.80 -6.64
C PHE A 90 6.05 -7.00 -6.59
N VAL A 91 4.74 -6.73 -6.56
CA VAL A 91 3.70 -7.75 -6.66
C VAL A 91 3.17 -7.75 -8.09
N HIS A 92 3.78 -8.58 -8.93
CA HIS A 92 3.55 -8.62 -10.37
C HIS A 92 2.18 -9.19 -10.73
N SER A 93 1.76 -10.27 -10.07
CA SER A 93 0.48 -10.95 -10.32
C SER A 93 0.07 -11.80 -9.12
N GLY A 94 -1.20 -12.23 -9.08
CA GLY A 94 -1.82 -12.88 -7.92
C GLY A 94 -2.71 -11.90 -7.14
N GLY A 95 -2.77 -12.05 -5.82
CA GLY A 95 -3.52 -11.12 -4.97
C GLY A 95 -3.60 -11.51 -3.50
N HIS A 96 -4.31 -10.73 -2.69
CA HIS A 96 -4.48 -11.02 -1.25
C HIS A 96 -3.17 -11.09 -0.45
N ASN A 97 -2.08 -10.52 -0.99
CA ASN A 97 -0.81 -10.48 -0.27
C ASN A 97 -0.82 -9.37 0.78
N ARG A 98 -0.03 -9.56 1.83
CA ARG A 98 0.02 -8.70 3.01
C ARG A 98 1.44 -8.18 3.18
N LEU A 99 1.63 -6.89 2.97
CA LEU A 99 2.91 -6.20 3.13
C LEU A 99 2.82 -5.37 4.41
N LEU A 100 3.48 -5.82 5.47
CA LEU A 100 3.21 -5.33 6.83
C LEU A 100 4.48 -4.80 7.49
N GLU A 101 4.40 -3.61 8.08
CA GLU A 101 5.42 -3.10 9.01
C GLU A 101 6.87 -3.03 8.47
N ASN A 102 7.05 -3.01 7.14
CA ASN A 102 8.38 -2.95 6.52
C ASN A 102 8.90 -1.52 6.45
N LEU A 103 10.21 -1.35 6.57
CA LEU A 103 10.93 -0.13 6.22
C LEU A 103 11.51 -0.28 4.80
N ILE A 104 11.03 0.49 3.84
CA ILE A 104 11.38 0.37 2.43
C ILE A 104 11.98 1.69 1.94
N GLU A 105 13.29 1.68 1.69
CA GLU A 105 14.04 2.93 1.47
C GLU A 105 15.05 2.90 0.32
N SER A 106 15.26 4.06 -0.31
CA SER A 106 16.37 4.27 -1.25
C SER A 106 16.41 3.29 -2.44
N ASN A 107 15.26 2.82 -2.93
CA ASN A 107 15.20 1.99 -4.13
C ASN A 107 15.15 2.86 -5.40
N GLY A 108 15.62 2.29 -6.53
CA GLY A 108 15.83 3.01 -7.79
C GLY A 108 14.55 3.36 -8.55
N LEU A 109 13.43 2.69 -8.25
CA LEU A 109 12.10 3.01 -8.74
C LEU A 109 11.16 3.29 -7.56
N HIS A 110 10.11 2.48 -7.39
CA HIS A 110 9.13 2.64 -6.33
C HIS A 110 9.52 1.89 -5.06
N GLY A 111 9.02 2.32 -3.90
CA GLY A 111 9.13 1.49 -2.71
C GLY A 111 8.33 0.19 -2.88
N ILE A 112 7.04 0.32 -3.19
CA ILE A 112 6.13 -0.79 -3.47
C ILE A 112 5.47 -0.57 -4.84
N SER A 113 5.41 -1.60 -5.67
CA SER A 113 4.65 -1.60 -6.92
C SER A 113 3.68 -2.78 -6.96
N LEU A 114 2.42 -2.52 -7.31
CA LEU A 114 1.33 -3.49 -7.34
C LEU A 114 0.71 -3.54 -8.74
N ALA A 115 1.00 -4.60 -9.49
CA ALA A 115 0.29 -4.97 -10.71
C ALA A 115 -0.79 -6.04 -10.48
N SER A 116 -1.15 -6.26 -9.21
CA SER A 116 -2.05 -7.30 -8.72
C SER A 116 -3.18 -6.71 -7.88
N ASN A 117 -4.16 -7.54 -7.55
CA ASN A 117 -5.40 -7.12 -6.93
C ASN A 117 -5.48 -7.51 -5.45
N SER A 118 -6.35 -6.83 -4.70
CA SER A 118 -6.77 -7.25 -3.37
C SER A 118 -5.64 -7.36 -2.33
N ASN A 119 -4.53 -6.64 -2.50
CA ASN A 119 -3.42 -6.67 -1.55
C ASN A 119 -3.66 -5.70 -0.38
N PHE A 120 -3.07 -6.02 0.77
CA PHE A 120 -3.14 -5.21 1.98
C PHE A 120 -1.75 -4.70 2.37
N ILE A 121 -1.61 -3.37 2.42
CA ILE A 121 -0.37 -2.66 2.66
C ILE A 121 -0.57 -1.84 3.92
N TRP A 122 0.06 -2.25 5.02
CA TRP A 122 -0.25 -1.72 6.34
C TRP A 122 1.00 -1.40 7.16
N LYS A 123 1.04 -0.20 7.76
CA LYS A 123 2.11 0.24 8.68
C LYS A 123 3.52 0.17 8.11
N ASN A 124 3.67 0.22 6.80
CA ASN A 124 4.97 0.32 6.17
C ASN A 124 5.47 1.76 6.25
N ASN A 125 6.79 1.91 6.35
CA ASN A 125 7.48 3.17 6.20
C ASN A 125 8.19 3.17 4.84
N VAL A 126 7.72 3.98 3.89
CA VAL A 126 8.17 3.96 2.49
C VAL A 126 8.82 5.29 2.15
N ILE A 127 10.15 5.32 2.16
CA ILE A 127 10.91 6.58 2.19
C ILE A 127 12.00 6.68 1.14
N GLN A 128 12.22 7.89 0.62
CA GLN A 128 13.41 8.21 -0.17
C GLN A 128 13.62 7.29 -1.40
N ASN A 129 12.57 6.71 -1.96
CA ASN A 129 12.66 5.97 -3.21
C ASN A 129 12.75 6.95 -4.38
N SER A 130 13.47 6.58 -5.43
CA SER A 130 13.85 7.52 -6.50
C SER A 130 12.66 7.93 -7.39
N LEU A 131 11.62 7.09 -7.49
CA LEU A 131 10.33 7.45 -8.08
C LEU A 131 9.26 7.61 -6.99
N GLY A 132 8.12 6.94 -7.11
CA GLY A 132 7.02 7.08 -6.15
C GLY A 132 7.19 6.19 -4.91
N GLY A 133 6.45 6.49 -3.83
CA GLY A 133 6.40 5.59 -2.67
C GLY A 133 5.71 4.28 -3.01
N ILE A 134 4.42 4.35 -3.36
CA ILE A 134 3.59 3.20 -3.72
C ILE A 134 2.93 3.44 -5.08
N ALA A 135 3.10 2.49 -6.02
CA ALA A 135 2.45 2.51 -7.34
C ALA A 135 1.42 1.39 -7.44
N ILE A 136 0.17 1.73 -7.79
CA ILE A 136 -0.96 0.80 -7.85
C ILE A 136 -1.55 0.79 -9.25
N HIS A 137 -1.54 -0.39 -9.88
CA HIS A 137 -2.15 -0.65 -11.19
C HIS A 137 -3.34 -1.61 -11.10
N GLY A 138 -3.39 -2.45 -10.06
CA GLY A 138 -4.48 -3.40 -9.83
C GLY A 138 -5.63 -2.85 -8.99
N ASN A 139 -6.69 -3.65 -8.87
CA ASN A 139 -7.95 -3.29 -8.22
C ASN A 139 -7.99 -3.70 -6.74
N ASP A 140 -8.92 -3.10 -5.99
CA ASP A 140 -9.32 -3.56 -4.66
C ASP A 140 -8.16 -3.62 -3.63
N ASN A 141 -7.08 -2.86 -3.86
CA ASN A 141 -5.96 -2.82 -2.94
C ASN A 141 -6.22 -1.83 -1.80
N PHE A 142 -5.73 -2.17 -0.62
CA PHE A 142 -5.88 -1.38 0.60
C PHE A 142 -4.51 -0.89 1.07
N THR A 143 -4.33 0.42 1.08
CA THR A 143 -3.14 1.10 1.61
C THR A 143 -3.56 1.84 2.87
N VAL A 144 -3.19 1.30 4.04
CA VAL A 144 -3.72 1.72 5.34
C VAL A 144 -2.61 2.07 6.32
N ASP A 145 -2.69 3.23 6.97
CA ASP A 145 -1.82 3.61 8.09
C ASP A 145 -0.31 3.50 7.76
N ASN A 146 0.08 3.86 6.52
CA ASN A 146 1.48 3.88 6.11
C ASN A 146 2.07 5.28 6.25
N GLU A 147 3.37 5.34 6.55
CA GLU A 147 4.17 6.56 6.49
C GLU A 147 4.94 6.59 5.16
N ILE A 148 4.69 7.60 4.34
CA ILE A 148 5.21 7.66 2.97
C ILE A 148 5.87 9.01 2.75
N SER A 149 7.20 9.06 2.74
CA SER A 149 7.89 10.35 2.77
C SER A 149 9.16 10.49 1.94
N GLY A 150 9.35 11.69 1.41
CA GLY A 150 10.59 12.04 0.71
C GLY A 150 10.87 11.23 -0.56
N ASN A 151 9.86 10.62 -1.18
CA ASN A 151 10.02 9.92 -2.45
C ASN A 151 10.13 10.93 -3.61
N GLY A 152 10.85 10.55 -4.67
CA GLY A 152 11.23 11.42 -5.78
C GLY A 152 10.11 11.81 -6.74
N SER A 153 8.92 11.19 -6.64
CA SER A 153 7.72 11.51 -7.41
C SER A 153 6.49 11.59 -6.49
N ASP A 154 5.40 10.87 -6.81
CA ASP A 154 4.19 10.80 -5.98
C ASP A 154 4.41 9.96 -4.71
N GLY A 155 3.76 10.32 -3.60
CA GLY A 155 3.68 9.45 -2.43
C GLY A 155 2.97 8.14 -2.78
N VAL A 156 1.72 8.22 -3.23
CA VAL A 156 0.97 7.09 -3.81
C VAL A 156 0.39 7.48 -5.16
N ALA A 157 0.59 6.64 -6.17
CA ALA A 157 -0.01 6.79 -7.49
C ALA A 157 -0.93 5.60 -7.79
N VAL A 158 -2.20 5.87 -8.09
CA VAL A 158 -3.17 4.89 -8.59
C VAL A 158 -3.37 5.12 -10.07
N PHE A 159 -2.71 4.33 -10.92
CA PHE A 159 -2.63 4.59 -12.37
C PHE A 159 -3.85 4.13 -13.17
N SER A 160 -4.45 3.01 -12.80
CA SER A 160 -5.52 2.37 -13.59
C SER A 160 -6.52 1.55 -12.79
N GLY A 161 -6.10 1.02 -11.63
CA GLY A 161 -6.91 0.14 -10.83
C GLY A 161 -8.12 0.82 -10.19
N THR A 162 -9.22 0.09 -10.06
CA THR A 162 -10.48 0.56 -9.50
C THR A 162 -10.70 0.05 -8.08
N HIS A 163 -11.58 0.73 -7.33
CA HIS A 163 -12.00 0.30 -5.99
C HIS A 163 -10.85 0.17 -4.97
N ASN A 164 -9.74 0.87 -5.21
CA ASN A 164 -8.64 0.94 -4.26
C ASN A 164 -9.03 1.80 -3.04
N THR A 165 -8.42 1.54 -1.89
CA THR A 165 -8.67 2.30 -0.66
C THR A 165 -7.35 2.83 -0.10
N LEU A 166 -7.26 4.16 0.05
CA LEU A 166 -6.18 4.87 0.71
C LEU A 166 -6.73 5.43 2.02
N LEU A 167 -6.33 4.84 3.15
CA LEU A 167 -6.93 5.11 4.45
C LEU A 167 -5.87 5.47 5.50
N GLY A 168 -6.01 6.60 6.17
CA GLY A 168 -5.20 6.86 7.36
C GLY A 168 -3.70 7.05 7.11
N ASN A 169 -3.26 7.27 5.87
CA ASN A 169 -1.84 7.35 5.56
C ASN A 169 -1.28 8.73 5.85
N MET A 170 -0.03 8.77 6.30
CA MET A 170 0.73 10.00 6.50
C MET A 170 1.73 10.17 5.35
N VAL A 171 1.49 11.16 4.50
CA VAL A 171 2.20 11.37 3.23
C VAL A 171 2.90 12.71 3.25
N LEU A 172 4.23 12.69 3.36
CA LEU A 172 5.01 13.86 3.71
C LEU A 172 6.14 14.13 2.73
N ARG A 173 6.30 15.38 2.30
CA ARG A 173 7.53 15.81 1.59
C ARG A 173 7.85 15.02 0.33
N ASN A 174 6.85 14.49 -0.37
CA ASN A 174 7.01 13.93 -1.72
C ASN A 174 6.94 15.10 -2.71
N THR A 175 8.08 15.76 -2.90
CA THR A 175 8.16 17.06 -3.61
C THR A 175 8.28 16.93 -5.12
N GLY A 176 8.42 15.71 -5.65
CA GLY A 176 8.52 15.48 -7.09
C GLY A 176 7.20 15.67 -7.84
N SER A 177 6.06 15.38 -7.20
CA SER A 177 4.74 15.49 -7.82
C SER A 177 3.62 15.67 -6.77
N SER A 178 2.88 14.63 -6.40
CA SER A 178 1.72 14.74 -5.50
C SER A 178 1.89 13.86 -4.27
N GLY A 179 1.21 14.19 -3.18
CA GLY A 179 1.03 13.23 -2.09
C GLY A 179 0.29 12.00 -2.63
N PHE A 180 -0.89 12.23 -3.23
CA PHE A 180 -1.65 11.24 -3.99
C PHE A 180 -1.95 11.69 -5.41
N SER A 181 -1.76 10.80 -6.38
CA SER A 181 -2.12 10.98 -7.79
C SER A 181 -3.04 9.84 -8.23
N ILE A 182 -4.29 10.17 -8.60
CA ILE A 182 -5.37 9.19 -8.76
C ILE A 182 -5.95 9.30 -10.15
N LEU A 183 -5.57 8.35 -11.00
CA LEU A 183 -6.10 8.16 -12.35
C LEU A 183 -7.08 6.96 -12.39
N GLY A 184 -6.92 6.01 -11.46
CA GLY A 184 -7.81 4.87 -11.32
C GLY A 184 -9.13 5.26 -10.66
N PRO A 185 -10.28 5.07 -11.32
CA PRO A 185 -11.56 5.56 -10.84
C PRO A 185 -12.05 4.80 -9.60
N SER A 186 -12.99 5.41 -8.87
CA SER A 186 -13.62 4.77 -7.69
C SER A 186 -12.64 4.41 -6.58
N THR A 187 -11.53 5.14 -6.47
CA THR A 187 -10.60 5.00 -5.35
C THR A 187 -11.15 5.73 -4.14
N LEU A 188 -11.30 5.07 -2.99
CA LEU A 188 -11.61 5.75 -1.73
C LEU A 188 -10.34 6.33 -1.12
N ILE A 189 -10.41 7.57 -0.66
CA ILE A 189 -9.33 8.33 -0.03
C ILE A 189 -9.87 8.95 1.25
N TYR A 190 -9.52 8.39 2.40
CA TYR A 190 -10.15 8.77 3.65
C TYR A 190 -9.13 8.92 4.77
N GLU A 191 -9.25 10.00 5.55
CA GLU A 191 -8.41 10.24 6.74
C GLU A 191 -6.90 10.24 6.54
N ASN A 192 -6.46 10.64 5.35
CA ASN A 192 -5.03 10.78 5.08
C ASN A 192 -4.54 12.17 5.46
N GLU A 193 -3.31 12.22 5.95
CA GLU A 193 -2.59 13.45 6.23
C GLU A 193 -1.54 13.67 5.14
N LEU A 194 -1.72 14.71 4.31
CA LEU A 194 -0.84 15.03 3.19
C LEU A 194 -0.18 16.39 3.39
N ARG A 195 1.02 16.40 3.98
CA ARG A 195 1.74 17.65 4.29
C ARG A 195 3.00 17.86 3.46
N SER A 196 3.22 19.10 3.04
CA SER A 196 4.49 19.52 2.41
C SER A 196 4.89 18.72 1.18
N ASN A 197 3.93 18.15 0.46
CA ASN A 197 4.14 17.60 -0.87
C ASN A 197 4.08 18.73 -1.91
N HIS A 198 4.33 18.42 -3.19
CA HIS A 198 4.12 19.45 -4.21
C HIS A 198 2.63 19.74 -4.43
N TRP A 199 1.83 18.76 -4.83
CA TRP A 199 0.37 18.75 -4.61
C TRP A 199 -0.02 17.83 -3.45
N GLY A 200 -1.14 18.07 -2.77
CA GLY A 200 -1.68 17.13 -1.79
C GLY A 200 -2.32 15.92 -2.48
N ILE A 201 -3.58 16.04 -2.90
CA ILE A 201 -4.33 15.02 -3.64
C ILE A 201 -4.66 15.55 -5.04
N VAL A 202 -4.35 14.77 -6.06
CA VAL A 202 -4.72 15.04 -7.45
C VAL A 202 -5.59 13.92 -7.99
N LEU A 203 -6.76 14.26 -8.49
CA LEU A 203 -7.71 13.34 -9.09
C LEU A 203 -7.86 13.63 -10.58
N TYR A 204 -7.86 12.59 -11.40
CA TYR A 204 -8.03 12.70 -12.85
C TYR A 204 -9.30 11.97 -13.28
N ASN A 205 -10.15 12.64 -14.05
CA ASN A 205 -11.33 12.07 -14.71
C ASN A 205 -12.35 11.40 -13.78
N GLU A 206 -12.41 11.79 -12.50
CA GLU A 206 -13.45 11.31 -11.57
C GLU A 206 -14.80 11.96 -11.91
N GLU A 207 -15.67 11.21 -12.59
CA GLU A 207 -16.99 11.67 -13.04
C GLU A 207 -17.95 11.92 -11.87
N ASP A 208 -17.76 11.24 -10.72
CA ASP A 208 -18.70 11.24 -9.59
C ASP A 208 -18.13 11.85 -8.29
N PHE A 209 -17.09 12.69 -8.41
CA PHE A 209 -16.35 13.24 -7.27
C PHE A 209 -17.20 14.05 -6.26
N ALA A 210 -18.24 14.74 -6.73
CA ALA A 210 -19.04 15.62 -5.86
C ALA A 210 -20.06 14.88 -4.98
N ASN A 211 -20.37 13.62 -5.29
CA ASN A 211 -21.46 12.87 -4.65
C ASN A 211 -21.02 11.61 -3.89
N THR A 212 -19.74 11.27 -3.92
CA THR A 212 -19.24 9.96 -3.46
C THR A 212 -18.53 9.99 -2.10
N GLY A 213 -18.16 11.16 -1.56
CA GLY A 213 -17.39 11.26 -0.31
C GLY A 213 -16.00 10.62 -0.39
N ILE A 214 -15.52 10.40 -1.61
CA ILE A 214 -14.29 9.68 -1.93
C ILE A 214 -13.04 10.35 -1.34
N THR A 215 -13.07 11.64 -1.01
CA THR A 215 -11.94 12.37 -0.38
C THR A 215 -12.26 12.91 1.01
N ASP A 216 -13.22 12.32 1.72
CA ASP A 216 -13.64 12.87 3.01
C ASP A 216 -12.55 12.75 4.09
N ASN A 217 -12.54 13.74 4.99
CA ASN A 217 -11.68 13.80 6.18
C ASN A 217 -10.15 13.74 5.94
N ASN A 218 -9.67 14.10 4.74
CA ASN A 218 -8.23 14.23 4.48
C ASN A 218 -7.72 15.64 4.87
N GLU A 219 -6.52 15.71 5.46
CA GLU A 219 -5.83 16.95 5.77
C GLU A 219 -4.69 17.20 4.77
N ALA A 220 -4.91 18.06 3.77
CA ALA A 220 -3.90 18.40 2.75
C ALA A 220 -3.33 19.81 2.95
N VAL A 221 -2.32 19.97 3.80
CA VAL A 221 -1.81 21.28 4.25
C VAL A 221 -0.34 21.53 3.92
N ASN A 222 0.07 22.79 3.84
CA ASN A 222 1.46 23.21 3.58
C ASN A 222 2.08 22.60 2.31
N ASN A 223 1.27 22.15 1.37
CA ASN A 223 1.73 21.69 0.06
C ASN A 223 2.19 22.91 -0.77
N THR A 224 3.22 22.74 -1.60
CA THR A 224 3.83 23.90 -2.31
C THR A 224 2.96 24.44 -3.44
N SER A 225 1.99 23.64 -3.91
CA SER A 225 0.97 24.01 -4.89
C SER A 225 -0.42 23.93 -4.26
N LYS A 226 -1.31 23.07 -4.75
CA LYS A 226 -2.69 22.92 -4.25
C LYS A 226 -2.84 21.77 -3.25
N GLY A 227 -3.81 21.89 -2.35
CA GLY A 227 -4.20 20.86 -1.37
C GLY A 227 -4.91 19.68 -2.04
N ILE A 228 -6.14 19.87 -2.50
CA ILE A 228 -6.91 18.85 -3.25
C ILE A 228 -7.32 19.45 -4.60
N THR A 229 -7.02 18.76 -5.70
CA THR A 229 -7.29 19.24 -7.07
C THR A 229 -7.94 18.15 -7.92
N LEU A 230 -8.92 18.53 -8.71
CA LEU A 230 -9.55 17.68 -9.72
C LEU A 230 -9.22 18.19 -11.14
N PHE A 231 -8.71 17.30 -11.98
CA PHE A 231 -8.53 17.51 -13.42
C PHE A 231 -9.58 16.70 -14.20
N ARG A 232 -10.46 17.40 -14.93
CA ARG A 232 -11.44 16.78 -15.83
C ARG A 232 -10.98 16.92 -17.27
N ASN A 233 -10.89 15.82 -18.02
CA ASN A 233 -10.87 15.90 -19.48
C ASN A 233 -12.28 16.30 -19.96
N SER A 234 -12.50 17.59 -20.26
CA SER A 234 -13.71 17.97 -20.99
C SER A 234 -13.43 17.84 -22.50
N THR A 235 -14.30 17.14 -23.22
CA THR A 235 -14.34 17.19 -24.70
C THR A 235 -14.81 18.56 -25.23
N SER A 236 -15.07 19.52 -24.33
CA SER A 236 -15.55 20.86 -24.62
C SER A 236 -14.63 21.93 -24.02
N ALA A 237 -13.39 22.05 -24.50
CA ALA A 237 -12.50 23.23 -24.43
C ALA A 237 -12.52 24.12 -23.16
N THR A 238 -12.87 23.56 -22.00
CA THR A 238 -12.96 24.27 -20.72
C THR A 238 -12.48 23.29 -19.66
N GLU A 239 -11.20 23.40 -19.31
CA GLU A 239 -10.64 22.74 -18.14
C GLU A 239 -11.27 23.41 -16.91
N SER A 240 -12.20 22.72 -16.25
CA SER A 240 -12.75 23.21 -14.98
C SER A 240 -11.80 22.80 -13.86
N HIS A 241 -10.98 23.73 -13.37
CA HIS A 241 -10.21 23.53 -12.15
C HIS A 241 -11.12 23.82 -10.94
N GLY A 242 -11.54 22.77 -10.23
CA GLY A 242 -12.23 22.90 -8.95
C GLY A 242 -11.23 22.91 -7.81
N GLU A 243 -11.23 23.97 -7.01
CA GLU A 243 -10.48 24.05 -5.75
C GLU A 243 -11.43 23.67 -4.60
N LEU A 244 -11.07 22.66 -3.82
CA LEU A 244 -11.76 22.34 -2.57
C LEU A 244 -10.84 22.65 -1.40
N THR A 245 -11.25 23.62 -0.59
CA THR A 245 -10.71 23.85 0.75
C THR A 245 -11.44 22.91 1.72
N SER A 246 -10.68 22.13 2.48
CA SER A 246 -11.19 21.10 3.39
C SER A 246 -12.02 21.69 4.54
N GLU A 247 -13.35 21.82 4.39
CA GLU A 247 -14.23 22.32 5.47
C GLU A 247 -15.53 21.54 5.74
N ASN A 248 -15.74 20.33 5.22
CA ASN A 248 -16.97 19.57 5.54
C ASN A 248 -16.71 18.34 6.43
N LYS A 249 -16.82 18.54 7.75
CA LYS A 249 -16.82 17.46 8.76
C LYS A 249 -18.25 17.14 9.21
N SER A 250 -18.67 15.86 9.08
CA SER A 250 -19.46 15.08 10.09
C SER A 250 -20.66 14.26 9.59
N VAL A 251 -21.26 14.50 8.42
CA VAL A 251 -22.52 13.79 8.04
C VAL A 251 -22.30 12.62 7.06
N GLN A 252 -21.25 12.63 6.24
CA GLN A 252 -20.93 11.56 5.27
C GLN A 252 -20.19 10.34 5.88
N TYR A 253 -19.67 10.50 7.11
CA TYR A 253 -18.89 9.52 7.88
C TYR A 253 -19.55 8.13 8.00
N ARG A 254 -20.83 8.06 8.38
CA ARG A 254 -21.51 6.79 8.65
C ARG A 254 -21.79 5.97 7.39
N ASN A 255 -22.06 6.63 6.27
CA ASN A 255 -22.42 5.95 5.03
C ASN A 255 -21.19 5.29 4.41
N ILE A 256 -20.05 5.98 4.38
CA ILE A 256 -18.78 5.46 3.87
C ILE A 256 -18.27 4.29 4.71
N VAL A 257 -18.30 4.41 6.05
CA VAL A 257 -17.91 3.32 6.95
C VAL A 257 -18.82 2.11 6.77
N ASN A 258 -20.14 2.29 6.63
CA ASN A 258 -21.06 1.18 6.40
C ASN A 258 -20.85 0.53 5.03
N GLU A 259 -20.64 1.31 3.97
CA GLU A 259 -20.36 0.79 2.63
C GLU A 259 -19.03 0.01 2.60
N LEU A 260 -18.01 0.49 3.32
CA LEU A 260 -16.74 -0.22 3.48
C LEU A 260 -16.88 -1.50 4.29
N LEU A 261 -17.64 -1.48 5.38
CA LEU A 261 -17.95 -2.68 6.15
C LEU A 261 -18.74 -3.71 5.32
N GLU A 262 -19.66 -3.25 4.47
CA GLU A 262 -20.37 -4.12 3.53
C GLU A 262 -19.45 -4.68 2.45
N ARG A 263 -18.55 -3.88 1.87
CA ARG A 263 -17.54 -4.37 0.90
C ARG A 263 -16.57 -5.36 1.53
N VAL A 264 -16.13 -5.08 2.76
CA VAL A 264 -15.35 -5.99 3.58
C VAL A 264 -16.12 -7.31 3.79
N GLN A 265 -17.41 -7.24 4.11
CA GLN A 265 -18.25 -8.42 4.31
C GLN A 265 -18.50 -9.22 3.02
N GLN A 266 -18.75 -8.54 1.90
CA GLN A 266 -18.89 -9.19 0.59
C GLN A 266 -17.60 -9.87 0.15
N THR A 267 -16.45 -9.25 0.46
CA THR A 267 -15.14 -9.87 0.26
C THR A 267 -15.04 -11.14 1.09
N LEU A 268 -15.36 -11.08 2.40
CA LEU A 268 -15.36 -12.24 3.32
C LEU A 268 -16.20 -13.42 2.83
N ASP A 269 -17.36 -13.15 2.25
CA ASP A 269 -18.28 -14.18 1.78
C ASP A 269 -17.76 -14.91 0.51
N GLN A 270 -16.80 -14.31 -0.20
CA GLN A 270 -16.15 -14.88 -1.39
C GLN A 270 -14.79 -15.55 -1.08
N VAL A 271 -14.29 -15.43 0.15
CA VAL A 271 -13.01 -16.03 0.57
C VAL A 271 -13.18 -17.53 0.82
N PRO A 272 -12.50 -18.43 0.07
CA PRO A 272 -12.46 -19.86 0.38
C PRO A 272 -11.99 -20.10 1.81
N ASP A 273 -12.53 -21.12 2.51
CA ASP A 273 -12.22 -21.39 3.94
C ASP A 273 -10.72 -21.46 4.28
N ARG A 274 -9.86 -21.78 3.30
CA ARG A 274 -8.39 -21.83 3.46
C ARG A 274 -7.72 -20.45 3.54
N GLN A 275 -8.41 -19.40 3.12
CA GLN A 275 -7.96 -18.00 3.08
C GLN A 275 -8.57 -17.13 4.19
N ARG A 276 -9.61 -17.65 4.87
CA ARG A 276 -10.43 -16.90 5.81
C ARG A 276 -9.61 -16.21 6.89
N THR A 277 -8.79 -16.94 7.63
CA THR A 277 -8.14 -16.41 8.84
C THR A 277 -7.20 -15.21 8.58
N SER A 278 -6.42 -15.23 7.50
CA SER A 278 -5.48 -14.15 7.18
C SER A 278 -6.18 -12.93 6.60
N GLN A 279 -7.20 -13.14 5.77
CA GLN A 279 -7.99 -12.06 5.18
C GLN A 279 -8.94 -11.45 6.21
N GLU A 280 -9.59 -12.26 7.05
CA GLU A 280 -10.36 -11.84 8.23
C GLU A 280 -9.50 -10.99 9.17
N ALA A 281 -8.23 -11.34 9.39
CA ALA A 281 -7.35 -10.52 10.22
C ALA A 281 -7.09 -9.12 9.60
N SER A 282 -6.77 -9.05 8.30
CA SER A 282 -6.60 -7.76 7.60
C SER A 282 -7.88 -6.93 7.65
N LEU A 283 -9.01 -7.57 7.40
CA LEU A 283 -10.33 -6.93 7.37
C LEU A 283 -10.80 -6.52 8.77
N MET A 284 -10.44 -7.29 9.80
CA MET A 284 -10.66 -6.94 11.21
C MET A 284 -9.80 -5.75 11.61
N VAL A 285 -8.56 -5.66 11.15
CA VAL A 285 -7.72 -4.47 11.36
C VAL A 285 -8.36 -3.24 10.70
N ILE A 286 -8.83 -3.36 9.45
CA ILE A 286 -9.54 -2.29 8.75
C ILE A 286 -10.81 -1.89 9.53
N LYS A 287 -11.60 -2.86 9.99
CA LYS A 287 -12.82 -2.63 10.78
C LYS A 287 -12.51 -1.96 12.12
N LEU A 288 -11.54 -2.46 12.88
CA LEU A 288 -11.11 -1.88 14.16
C LEU A 288 -10.58 -0.46 13.99
N TYR A 289 -9.86 -0.21 12.88
CA TYR A 289 -9.45 1.14 12.52
C TYR A 289 -10.68 2.03 12.36
N PHE A 290 -11.65 1.67 11.51
CA PHE A 290 -12.91 2.43 11.37
C PHE A 290 -13.71 2.60 12.66
N GLU A 291 -13.75 1.58 13.52
CA GLU A 291 -14.41 1.66 14.83
C GLU A 291 -13.68 2.66 15.75
N SER A 292 -12.34 2.70 15.71
CA SER A 292 -11.53 3.63 16.50
C SER A 292 -11.70 5.10 16.09
N LEU A 293 -12.15 5.33 14.85
CA LEU A 293 -12.42 6.67 14.32
C LEU A 293 -13.78 7.21 14.75
N GLN A 294 -14.66 6.38 15.32
CA GLN A 294 -15.96 6.86 15.79
C GLN A 294 -15.74 7.82 16.97
N PRO A 295 -16.27 9.06 16.92
CA PRO A 295 -16.23 9.93 18.09
C PRO A 295 -16.97 9.22 19.25
N PRO A 296 -16.46 9.30 20.49
CA PRO A 296 -17.14 8.70 21.63
C PRO A 296 -18.58 9.27 21.71
N LEU A 297 -19.54 8.37 21.92
CA LEU A 297 -20.97 8.67 22.08
C LEU A 297 -21.23 9.75 23.14
#